data_AF-A0A8T5QBS2-F1
#
_entry.id   AF-A0A8T5QBS2-F1
#
_cell.length_a   1.000
_cell.length_b   1.000
_cell.length_c   1.000
_cell.angle_alpha   90.00
_cell.angle_beta   90.00
_cell.angle_gamma   90.00
#
_symmetry.space_group_name_H-M   'P 1'
#
loop_
_entity.id
_entity.type
_entity.pdbx_description
1 polymer ?
#
loop_
_entity_poly.entity_id
_entity_poly.type
_entity_poly.pdbx_seq_one_letter_code
_entity_poly.pdbx_strand_id
1 'polypeptide(L)' 'MTKERITITIDKELLNWIDKNIKEKIFANRSHGFEFLIKKAEKEEKSK' A
#
# COMPACT_ATOMS: atom_id res chain seq x y z
N MET A 1 7.52 -15.34 -7.30
CA MET A 1 6.29 -15.18 -6.49
C MET A 1 5.18 -14.69 -7.40
N THR A 2 4.07 -15.39 -7.43
CA THR A 2 2.89 -15.00 -8.21
C THR A 2 2.15 -13.92 -7.43
N LYS A 3 1.92 -12.76 -8.03
CA LYS A 3 1.08 -11.70 -7.43
C LYS A 3 -0.34 -11.90 -7.92
N GLU A 4 -1.32 -11.86 -7.02
CA GLU A 4 -2.73 -11.86 -7.37
C GLU A 4 -3.26 -10.44 -7.56
N ARG A 5 -4.11 -10.25 -8.57
CA ARG A 5 -4.79 -8.98 -8.81
C ARG A 5 -6.11 -8.99 -8.08
N ILE A 6 -6.22 -8.12 -7.08
CA ILE A 6 -7.46 -7.90 -6.33
C ILE A 6 -8.05 -6.54 -6.66
N THR A 7 -9.36 -6.40 -6.47
CA THR A 7 -10.07 -5.12 -6.51
C THR A 7 -10.57 -4.81 -5.11
N ILE A 8 -10.30 -3.60 -4.62
CA ILE A 8 -10.68 -3.17 -3.28
C ILE A 8 -11.37 -1.81 -3.34
N THR A 9 -12.28 -1.57 -2.40
CA THR A 9 -12.84 -0.25 -2.13
C THR A 9 -12.10 0.32 -0.93
N ILE A 10 -11.57 1.55 -1.06
CA ILE A 10 -10.86 2.25 0.01
C ILE A 10 -11.32 3.69 0.08
N ASP A 11 -11.10 4.31 1.23
CA ASP A 11 -11.37 5.72 1.41
C ASP A 11 -10.58 6.59 0.42
N LYS A 12 -11.21 7.66 -0.08
CA LYS A 12 -10.63 8.53 -1.11
C LYS A 12 -9.41 9.30 -0.59
N GLU A 13 -9.39 9.69 0.68
CA GLU A 13 -8.26 10.38 1.29
C GLU A 13 -7.06 9.45 1.41
N LEU A 14 -7.28 8.17 1.76
CA LEU A 14 -6.24 7.16 1.76
C LEU A 14 -5.68 6.90 0.36
N LEU A 15 -6.54 6.80 -0.65
CA LEU A 15 -6.10 6.64 -2.04
C LEU A 15 -5.24 7.84 -2.50
N ASN A 16 -5.68 9.06 -2.19
CA ASN A 16 -4.95 10.28 -2.52
C ASN A 16 -3.59 10.32 -1.81
N TRP A 17 -3.52 9.87 -0.57
CA TRP A 17 -2.26 9.77 0.18
C TRP A 17 -1.30 8.80 -0.51
N ILE A 18 -1.76 7.61 -0.92
CA ILE A 18 -0.93 6.65 -1.68
C ILE A 18 -0.44 7.28 -2.99
N ASP A 19 -1.32 7.95 -3.73
CA ASP A 19 -0.97 8.60 -5.00
C ASP A 19 0.05 9.73 -4.85
N LYS A 20 0.00 10.49 -3.76
CA LYS A 20 1.01 11.50 -3.45
C LYS A 20 2.39 10.85 -3.23
N ASN A 21 2.44 9.77 -2.46
CA ASN A 21 3.69 9.03 -2.21
C ASN A 21 4.27 8.41 -3.49
N ILE A 22 3.43 8.06 -4.47
CA ILE A 22 3.91 7.64 -5.81
C ILE A 22 4.56 8.82 -6.55
N LYS A 23 3.93 10.01 -6.53
CA LYS A 23 4.50 11.22 -7.15
C LYS A 23 5.84 11.62 -6.53
N GLU A 24 5.97 11.44 -5.22
CA GLU A 24 7.21 11.68 -4.46
C GLU A 24 8.26 10.58 -4.68
N LYS A 25 8.00 9.62 -5.57
CA LYS A 25 8.88 8.47 -5.90
C LYS A 25 9.20 7.57 -4.70
N ILE A 26 8.37 7.61 -3.65
CA ILE A 26 8.45 6.70 -2.50
C ILE A 26 7.95 5.31 -2.92
N PHE A 27 6.88 5.26 -3.73
CA PHE A 27 6.33 4.03 -4.27
C PHE A 27 6.41 4.00 -5.80
N ALA A 28 6.73 2.82 -6.35
CA ALA A 28 6.73 2.62 -7.81
C ALA A 28 5.33 2.66 -8.43
N ASN A 29 4.31 2.20 -7.71
CA ASN A 29 2.90 2.21 -8.12
C ASN A 29 1.99 1.92 -6.91
N ARG A 30 0.66 1.98 -7.12
CA ARG A 30 -0.34 1.72 -6.06
C ARG A 30 -0.20 0.33 -5.44
N SER A 31 0.06 -0.70 -6.25
CA SER A 31 0.24 -2.07 -5.74
C SER A 31 1.47 -2.20 -4.86
N HIS A 32 2.58 -1.55 -5.22
CA HIS A 32 3.80 -1.51 -4.41
C HIS A 32 3.58 -0.76 -3.10
N GLY A 33 2.91 0.41 -3.15
CA GLY A 33 2.57 1.17 -1.96
C GLY A 33 1.65 0.38 -1.02
N PHE A 34 0.61 -0.24 -1.56
CA PHE A 34 -0.31 -1.09 -0.78
C PHE A 34 0.42 -2.28 -0.15
N GLU A 35 1.22 -3.04 -0.92
CA GLU A 35 1.98 -4.19 -0.43
C GLU A 35 2.96 -3.78 0.69
N PHE A 36 3.63 -2.64 0.55
CA PHE A 36 4.53 -2.10 1.57
C PHE A 36 3.80 -1.77 2.88
N LEU A 37 2.66 -1.08 2.78
CA LEU A 37 1.86 -0.68 3.95
C LEU A 37 1.32 -1.90 4.70
N ILE A 38 0.80 -2.90 3.98
CA ILE A 38 0.31 -4.14 4.60
C ILE A 38 1.43 -4.89 5.31
N LYS A 39 2.62 -5.02 4.69
CA LYS A 39 3.79 -5.64 5.36
C LYS A 39 4.23 -4.87 6.59
N LYS A 40 4.13 -3.54 6.58
CA LYS A 40 4.44 -2.72 7.75
C LYS A 40 3.45 -3.00 8.89
N ALA A 41 2.16 -2.97 8.60
CA ALA A 41 1.11 -3.27 9.58
C ALA A 41 1.24 -4.70 10.14
N GLU A 42 1.53 -5.69 9.30
CA GLU A 42 1.76 -7.08 9.73
C GLU A 42 2.93 -7.18 10.73
N LYS A 43 4.03 -6.46 10.49
CA LYS A 43 5.17 -6.45 11.41
C LYS A 43 4.84 -5.78 12.74
N GLU A 44 4.09 -4.68 12.70
CA GLU A 44 3.64 -3.96 13.90
C GLU A 44 2.68 -4.82 14.74
N GLU A 45 1.84 -5.62 14.09
CA GLU A 45 0.95 -6.57 14.77
C GLU A 45 1.71 -7.74 15.41
N LYS A 46 2.68 -8.33 14.70
CA LYS A 46 3.50 -9.43 15.24
C LYS A 46 4.46 -9.03 16.36
N SER A 47 4.73 -7.73 16.49
CA SER A 47 5.61 -7.17 17.52
C SER A 47 4.85 -6.72 18.77
N LYS A 48 3.50 -6.84 18.76
CA LYS A 48 2.64 -6.73 19.94
C LYS A 48 2.43 -8.10 20.57
#